data_AF-A0A101IUT6-F1
#
_entry.id   AF-A0A101IUT6-F1
#
_cell.length_a   1.000
_cell.length_b   1.000
_cell.length_c   1.000
_cell.angle_alpha   90.00
_cell.angle_beta   90.00
_cell.angle_gamma   90.00
#
_symmetry.space_group_name_H-M   'P 1'
#
loop_
_entity.id
_entity.type
_entity.pdbx_description
1 polymer ?
#
loop_
_entity_poly.entity_id
_entity_poly.type
_entity_poly.pdbx_seq_one_letter_code
_entity_poly.pdbx_strand_id
1 'polypeptide(L)'
;MAKNNGNGRNGDGAVLGFEDKLWNAADKLRSNMDAAEYKHVVLGLFFLKYISDTFEEQHAKLTALQDQGFDPEDPDEYLAENVFWVPKEARWAFLQANAKSPEIGVLVDQAMEAIEKKNPSLKHVLPKDYARPALDKTRLGELIDLVGGITVGNREARAHDVLGRVYEYFLAQFASAEGKQSGQFYTPRHIVKTLVAMLAPYQGRIYDPCCGSGGMFVQSEKFVEAHGGRRDDISVYGQESNPTTWRLAKINLAIRGIEGNLGKQHDDSFKNDLHKTLKADYILANPPFNMKEWGGEGLQDDVRWKYGIPPKNNANFAWIQHMIHHLAPTGQAG
;
A
#
# COMPACT_ATOMS: atom_id res chain seq x y z
N MET A 1 40.04 14.34 -42.93
CA MET A 1 40.13 12.94 -42.41
C MET A 1 40.35 13.04 -40.92
N ALA A 2 39.63 12.46 -39.99
CA ALA A 2 38.61 11.41 -40.02
C ALA A 2 37.53 11.72 -38.96
N LYS A 3 36.35 11.14 -39.17
CA LYS A 3 35.16 11.16 -38.31
C LYS A 3 35.48 10.57 -36.93
N ASN A 4 34.86 11.11 -35.88
CA ASN A 4 34.62 10.33 -34.66
C ASN A 4 33.11 10.34 -34.36
N ASN A 5 32.46 9.29 -34.85
CA ASN A 5 31.10 8.89 -34.50
C ASN A 5 31.22 8.00 -33.26
N GLY A 6 30.49 8.31 -32.19
CA GLY A 6 30.58 7.56 -30.93
C GLY A 6 29.33 7.66 -30.06
N ASN A 7 28.24 7.10 -30.58
CA ASN A 7 27.09 6.50 -29.90
C ASN A 7 26.55 7.16 -28.61
N GLY A 8 25.36 7.76 -28.76
CA GLY A 8 24.44 8.00 -27.65
C GLY A 8 24.09 6.69 -26.94
N ARG A 9 24.30 6.66 -25.63
CA ARG A 9 23.73 5.66 -24.74
C ARG A 9 22.24 5.98 -24.58
N ASN A 10 21.40 5.25 -25.30
CA ASN A 10 20.01 5.02 -24.90
C ASN A 10 20.03 4.17 -23.62
N GLY A 11 20.09 4.83 -22.47
CA GLY A 11 19.75 4.23 -21.19
C GLY A 11 18.34 4.64 -20.80
N ASP A 12 17.62 3.74 -20.12
CA ASP A 12 16.27 3.85 -19.55
C ASP A 12 16.05 5.04 -18.58
N GLY A 13 16.40 6.26 -18.98
CA GLY A 13 16.28 7.48 -18.21
C GLY A 13 14.93 8.18 -18.33
N ALA A 14 13.97 7.62 -19.08
CA ALA A 14 12.68 8.26 -19.33
C ALA A 14 11.69 8.14 -18.15
N VAL A 15 12.02 7.36 -17.12
CA VAL A 15 11.11 7.08 -15.98
C VAL A 15 11.59 7.70 -14.67
N LEU A 16 12.89 8.03 -14.54
CA LEU A 16 13.43 8.68 -13.34
C LEU A 16 13.13 10.19 -13.36
N GLY A 17 12.27 10.65 -12.44
CA GLY A 17 12.05 12.08 -12.15
C GLY A 17 10.64 12.60 -12.44
N PHE A 18 9.71 11.74 -12.86
CA PHE A 18 8.29 12.12 -12.91
C PHE A 18 7.68 12.13 -11.51
N GLU A 19 8.05 11.18 -10.65
CA GLU A 19 7.63 11.10 -9.26
C GLU A 19 8.05 12.35 -8.48
N ASP A 20 9.30 12.79 -8.67
CA ASP A 20 9.83 14.03 -8.08
C ASP A 20 9.04 15.26 -8.55
N LYS A 21 8.68 15.33 -9.83
CA LYS A 21 7.87 16.44 -10.38
C LYS A 21 6.47 16.43 -9.79
N LEU A 22 5.82 15.27 -9.71
CA LEU A 22 4.52 15.11 -9.08
C LEU A 22 4.57 15.49 -7.60
N TRP A 23 5.60 15.05 -6.88
CA TRP A 23 5.81 15.43 -5.49
C TRP A 23 5.98 16.93 -5.33
N ASN A 24 6.83 17.56 -6.13
CA ASN A 24 7.02 19.01 -6.07
C ASN A 24 5.74 19.79 -6.44
N ALA A 25 4.90 19.24 -7.32
CA ALA A 25 3.60 19.83 -7.64
C ALA A 25 2.62 19.66 -6.48
N ALA A 26 2.54 18.47 -5.88
CA ALA A 26 1.68 18.20 -4.73
C ALA A 26 2.13 18.98 -3.47
N ASP A 27 3.42 19.04 -3.17
CA ASP A 27 3.94 19.77 -2.01
C ASP A 27 3.62 21.28 -2.09
N LYS A 28 3.59 21.86 -3.30
CA LYS A 28 3.09 23.25 -3.49
C LYS A 28 1.61 23.40 -3.13
N LEU A 29 0.81 22.35 -3.31
CA LEU A 29 -0.62 22.32 -2.98
C LEU A 29 -0.86 22.03 -1.49
N ARG A 30 0.16 21.56 -0.75
CA ARG A 30 0.08 21.32 0.70
C ARG A 30 -0.19 22.60 1.50
N SER A 31 0.23 23.76 1.00
CA SER A 31 0.06 25.05 1.68
C SER A 31 0.61 24.99 3.11
N ASN A 32 -0.19 25.38 4.12
CA ASN A 32 0.19 25.40 5.53
C ASN A 32 -0.09 24.08 6.28
N MET A 33 -0.50 23.00 5.60
CA MET A 33 -0.82 21.73 6.26
C MET A 33 0.43 20.96 6.68
N ASP A 34 0.38 20.29 7.83
CA ASP A 34 1.44 19.37 8.23
C ASP A 34 1.54 18.16 7.27
N ALA A 35 2.74 17.62 7.11
CA ALA A 35 3.01 16.47 6.26
C ALA A 35 2.20 15.24 6.70
N ALA A 36 2.01 15.05 8.02
CA ALA A 36 1.25 13.93 8.55
C ALA A 36 -0.23 13.97 8.15
N GLU A 37 -0.83 15.15 8.06
CA GLU A 37 -2.22 15.34 7.63
C GLU A 37 -2.35 15.28 6.11
N TYR A 38 -1.43 15.94 5.40
CA TYR A 38 -1.45 16.01 3.95
C TYR A 38 -1.24 14.65 3.29
N LYS A 39 -0.42 13.79 3.91
CA LYS A 39 -0.23 12.37 3.57
C LYS A 39 -1.54 11.65 3.25
N HIS A 40 -2.55 11.81 4.12
CA HIS A 40 -3.81 11.08 3.99
C HIS A 40 -4.65 11.57 2.81
N VAL A 41 -4.64 12.88 2.58
CA VAL A 41 -5.36 13.49 1.46
C VAL A 41 -4.79 12.98 0.14
N VAL A 42 -3.47 13.08 -0.04
CA VAL A 42 -2.80 12.72 -1.29
C VAL A 42 -2.86 11.22 -1.57
N LEU A 43 -2.49 10.38 -0.59
CA LEU A 43 -2.46 8.93 -0.78
C LEU A 43 -3.87 8.35 -1.00
N GLY A 44 -4.89 8.92 -0.36
CA GLY A 44 -6.28 8.53 -0.63
C GLY A 44 -6.72 8.86 -2.06
N LEU A 45 -6.35 10.03 -2.59
CA LEU A 45 -6.67 10.40 -3.98
C LEU A 45 -5.93 9.53 -5.00
N PHE A 46 -4.66 9.17 -4.74
CA PHE A 46 -3.95 8.21 -5.58
C PHE A 46 -4.66 6.86 -5.63
N PHE A 47 -5.13 6.37 -4.49
CA PHE A 47 -5.89 5.13 -4.44
C PHE A 47 -7.22 5.25 -5.20
N LEU A 48 -7.93 6.35 -5.03
CA LEU A 48 -9.19 6.59 -5.75
C LEU A 48 -9.00 6.66 -7.27
N LYS A 49 -7.92 7.29 -7.72
CA LYS A 49 -7.52 7.29 -9.14
C LYS A 49 -7.25 5.88 -9.63
N TYR A 50 -6.46 5.11 -8.87
CA TYR A 50 -6.12 3.74 -9.20
C TYR A 50 -7.34 2.84 -9.40
N ILE A 51 -8.26 2.83 -8.42
CA ILE A 51 -9.46 1.98 -8.51
C ILE A 51 -10.38 2.45 -9.64
N SER A 52 -10.46 3.77 -9.87
CA SER A 52 -11.26 4.32 -10.98
C SER A 52 -10.68 3.90 -12.33
N ASP A 53 -9.37 3.98 -12.52
CA ASP A 53 -8.73 3.60 -13.80
C ASP A 53 -8.85 2.11 -14.07
N THR A 54 -8.62 1.29 -13.04
CA THR A 54 -8.74 -0.18 -13.15
C THR A 54 -10.18 -0.57 -13.46
N PHE A 55 -11.15 0.09 -12.82
CA PHE A 55 -12.57 -0.10 -13.11
C PHE A 55 -12.93 0.31 -14.54
N GLU A 56 -12.51 1.49 -15.00
CA GLU A 56 -12.80 1.96 -16.37
C GLU A 56 -12.15 1.07 -17.44
N GLU A 57 -10.95 0.53 -17.18
CA GLU A 57 -10.33 -0.45 -18.08
C GLU A 57 -11.18 -1.72 -18.20
N GLN A 58 -11.66 -2.26 -17.06
CA GLN A 58 -12.52 -3.44 -17.05
C GLN A 58 -13.90 -3.15 -17.66
N HIS A 59 -14.49 -1.98 -17.35
CA HIS A 59 -15.76 -1.53 -17.91
C HIS A 59 -15.70 -1.44 -19.43
N ALA A 60 -14.61 -0.88 -19.99
CA ALA A 60 -14.39 -0.80 -21.42
C ALA A 60 -14.23 -2.20 -22.06
N LYS A 61 -13.52 -3.13 -21.41
CA LYS A 61 -13.39 -4.53 -21.86
C LYS A 61 -14.75 -5.23 -21.90
N LEU A 62 -15.52 -5.16 -20.81
CA LEU A 62 -16.85 -5.76 -20.72
C LEU A 62 -17.81 -5.14 -21.74
N THR A 63 -17.75 -3.82 -21.95
CA THR A 63 -18.58 -3.12 -22.94
C THR A 63 -18.29 -3.62 -24.36
N ALA A 64 -17.03 -3.87 -24.69
CA ALA A 64 -16.66 -4.44 -26.00
C ALA A 64 -17.11 -5.90 -26.19
N LEU A 65 -17.37 -6.62 -25.09
CA LEU A 65 -17.82 -8.01 -25.08
C LEU A 65 -19.33 -8.15 -24.78
N GLN A 66 -20.07 -7.05 -24.73
CA GLN A 66 -21.49 -7.06 -24.37
C GLN A 66 -22.34 -7.94 -25.30
N ASP A 67 -22.01 -7.96 -26.60
CA ASP A 67 -22.67 -8.83 -27.59
C ASP A 67 -22.42 -10.34 -27.34
N GLN A 68 -21.44 -10.69 -26.50
CA GLN A 68 -21.11 -12.06 -26.10
C GLN A 68 -21.78 -12.46 -24.78
N GLY A 69 -22.59 -11.58 -24.19
CA GLY A 69 -23.37 -11.84 -22.98
C GLY A 69 -22.79 -11.30 -21.68
N PHE A 70 -21.67 -10.56 -21.74
CA PHE A 70 -21.10 -9.86 -20.58
C PHE A 70 -21.91 -8.61 -20.21
N ASP A 71 -22.05 -8.32 -18.92
CA ASP A 71 -22.73 -7.11 -18.43
C ASP A 71 -21.74 -6.15 -17.76
N PRO A 72 -21.40 -5.00 -18.39
CA PRO A 72 -20.51 -4.00 -17.80
C PRO A 72 -21.01 -3.40 -16.49
N GLU A 73 -22.30 -3.55 -16.17
CA GLU A 73 -22.89 -3.03 -14.94
C GLU A 73 -23.16 -4.12 -13.89
N ASP A 74 -22.68 -5.35 -14.10
CA ASP A 74 -22.70 -6.44 -13.12
C ASP A 74 -21.41 -6.44 -12.25
N PRO A 75 -21.50 -6.24 -10.92
CA PRO A 75 -20.34 -6.28 -10.03
C PRO A 75 -19.56 -7.61 -10.02
N ASP A 76 -20.20 -8.73 -10.34
CA ASP A 76 -19.54 -10.04 -10.28
C ASP A 76 -18.45 -10.20 -11.37
N GLU A 77 -18.61 -9.53 -12.52
CA GLU A 77 -17.64 -9.47 -13.63
C GLU A 77 -16.34 -8.73 -13.26
N TYR A 78 -16.38 -7.91 -12.20
CA TYR A 78 -15.23 -7.18 -11.68
C TYR A 78 -14.54 -7.99 -10.58
N LEU A 79 -15.33 -8.64 -9.72
CA LEU A 79 -14.82 -9.48 -8.65
C LEU A 79 -13.98 -10.64 -9.19
N ALA A 80 -14.39 -11.24 -10.31
CA ALA A 80 -13.67 -12.33 -10.98
C ALA A 80 -12.24 -11.94 -11.40
N GLU A 81 -12.01 -10.67 -11.72
CA GLU A 81 -10.72 -10.12 -12.16
C GLU A 81 -10.00 -9.34 -11.04
N ASN A 82 -10.45 -9.46 -9.78
CA ASN A 82 -9.93 -8.72 -8.62
C ASN A 82 -9.99 -7.18 -8.79
N VAL A 83 -10.99 -6.70 -9.53
CA VAL A 83 -11.25 -5.27 -9.73
C VAL A 83 -12.32 -4.79 -8.75
N PHE A 84 -12.06 -3.67 -8.08
CA PHE A 84 -13.05 -3.05 -7.19
C PHE A 84 -14.20 -2.44 -7.99
N TRP A 85 -15.42 -2.62 -7.51
CA TRP A 85 -16.58 -1.97 -8.08
C TRP A 85 -16.60 -0.47 -7.74
N VAL A 86 -16.74 0.41 -8.74
CA VAL A 86 -16.76 1.87 -8.56
C VAL A 86 -18.12 2.45 -9.01
N PRO A 87 -18.96 2.92 -8.07
CA PRO A 87 -20.20 3.63 -8.38
C PRO A 87 -19.98 4.87 -9.24
N LYS A 88 -21.00 5.29 -10.01
CA LYS A 88 -20.89 6.40 -10.99
C LYS A 88 -20.44 7.71 -10.35
N GLU A 89 -20.96 7.99 -9.16
CA GLU A 89 -20.63 9.14 -8.31
C GLU A 89 -19.20 9.09 -7.74
N ALA A 90 -18.55 7.93 -7.77
CA ALA A 90 -17.20 7.72 -7.26
C ALA A 90 -16.13 7.62 -8.35
N ARG A 91 -16.52 7.58 -9.63
CA ARG A 91 -15.60 7.51 -10.76
C ARG A 91 -14.79 8.80 -10.86
N TRP A 92 -13.50 8.67 -11.15
CA TRP A 92 -12.58 9.82 -11.24
C TRP A 92 -13.07 10.93 -12.16
N ALA A 93 -13.63 10.59 -13.33
CA ALA A 93 -14.13 11.56 -14.29
C ALA A 93 -15.22 12.47 -13.69
N PHE A 94 -16.10 11.93 -12.83
CA PHE A 94 -17.13 12.72 -12.14
C PHE A 94 -16.49 13.70 -11.16
N LEU A 95 -15.53 13.26 -10.35
CA LEU A 95 -14.86 14.11 -9.38
C LEU A 95 -14.02 15.19 -10.05
N GLN A 96 -13.33 14.85 -11.14
CA GLN A 96 -12.55 15.80 -11.93
C GLN A 96 -13.44 16.85 -12.60
N ALA A 97 -14.60 16.46 -13.14
CA ALA A 97 -15.57 17.42 -13.70
C ALA A 97 -16.10 18.42 -12.64
N ASN A 98 -16.11 18.01 -11.37
CA ASN A 98 -16.54 18.82 -10.24
C ASN A 98 -15.37 19.41 -9.42
N ALA A 99 -14.12 19.31 -9.89
CA ALA A 99 -12.94 19.70 -9.11
C ALA A 99 -12.96 21.17 -8.65
N LYS A 100 -13.63 22.04 -9.40
CA LYS A 100 -13.76 23.48 -9.09
C LYS A 100 -14.95 23.81 -8.17
N SER A 101 -15.74 22.81 -7.78
CA SER A 101 -16.89 23.00 -6.90
C SER A 101 -16.44 23.26 -5.47
N PRO A 102 -17.08 24.19 -4.72
CA PRO A 102 -16.84 24.31 -3.28
C PRO A 102 -17.22 23.04 -2.50
N GLU A 103 -18.04 22.18 -3.08
CA GLU A 103 -18.49 20.91 -2.48
C GLU A 103 -17.56 19.73 -2.79
N ILE A 104 -16.43 19.95 -3.50
CA ILE A 104 -15.55 18.85 -3.93
C ILE A 104 -15.09 17.95 -2.77
N GLY A 105 -14.85 18.52 -1.59
CA GLY A 105 -14.52 17.73 -0.39
C GLY A 105 -15.63 16.76 0.02
N VAL A 106 -16.89 17.21 -0.05
CA VAL A 106 -18.07 16.37 0.25
C VAL A 106 -18.24 15.28 -0.80
N LEU A 107 -18.04 15.61 -2.08
CA LEU A 107 -18.12 14.64 -3.18
C LEU A 107 -17.07 13.53 -3.05
N VAL A 108 -15.84 13.88 -2.65
CA VAL A 108 -14.78 12.87 -2.41
C VAL A 108 -15.14 11.99 -1.21
N ASP A 109 -15.63 12.56 -0.11
CA ASP A 109 -16.05 11.76 1.06
C ASP A 109 -17.18 10.78 0.70
N GLN A 110 -18.19 11.25 -0.03
CA GLN A 110 -19.29 10.42 -0.53
C GLN A 110 -18.82 9.32 -1.48
N ALA A 111 -17.86 9.63 -2.36
CA ALA A 111 -17.27 8.63 -3.26
C ALA A 111 -16.57 7.52 -2.47
N MET A 112 -15.74 7.87 -1.48
CA MET A 112 -15.04 6.91 -0.63
C MET A 112 -16.03 6.04 0.18
N GLU A 113 -17.10 6.62 0.71
CA GLU A 113 -18.17 5.87 1.39
C GLU A 113 -18.89 4.90 0.46
N ALA A 114 -19.25 5.35 -0.75
CA ALA A 114 -19.92 4.53 -1.74
C ALA A 114 -19.06 3.32 -2.18
N ILE A 115 -17.76 3.53 -2.34
CA ILE A 115 -16.79 2.47 -2.64
C ILE A 115 -16.70 1.47 -1.48
N GLU A 116 -16.53 1.92 -0.23
CA GLU A 116 -16.45 1.01 0.91
C GLU A 116 -17.73 0.17 1.08
N LYS A 117 -18.90 0.76 0.80
CA LYS A 117 -20.19 0.07 0.89
C LYS A 117 -20.31 -1.08 -0.12
N LYS A 118 -19.70 -0.94 -1.30
CA LYS A 118 -19.73 -1.94 -2.37
C LYS A 118 -18.57 -2.94 -2.32
N ASN A 119 -17.50 -2.61 -1.61
CA ASN A 119 -16.29 -3.43 -1.55
C ASN A 119 -15.95 -3.78 -0.09
N PRO A 120 -16.44 -4.92 0.44
CA PRO A 120 -16.29 -5.29 1.85
C PRO A 120 -14.84 -5.32 2.36
N SER A 121 -13.87 -5.64 1.49
CA SER A 121 -12.43 -5.66 1.79
C SER A 121 -11.86 -4.28 2.13
N LEU A 122 -12.50 -3.20 1.64
CA LEU A 122 -12.13 -1.80 1.85
C LEU A 122 -12.84 -1.15 3.04
N LYS A 123 -13.70 -1.87 3.76
CA LYS A 123 -14.45 -1.32 4.90
C LYS A 123 -13.51 -0.67 5.94
N HIS A 124 -13.76 0.61 6.25
CA HIS A 124 -12.96 1.45 7.16
C HIS A 124 -11.50 1.70 6.74
N VAL A 125 -11.17 1.49 5.47
CA VAL A 125 -9.83 1.68 4.92
C VAL A 125 -9.63 3.08 4.35
N LEU A 126 -10.65 3.64 3.71
CA LEU A 126 -10.54 4.87 2.93
C LEU A 126 -10.68 6.12 3.82
N PRO A 127 -9.87 7.17 3.57
CA PRO A 127 -10.02 8.44 4.26
C PRO A 127 -11.33 9.12 3.83
N LYS A 128 -12.05 9.70 4.79
CA LYS A 128 -13.37 10.35 4.62
C LYS A 128 -13.44 11.66 5.39
N ASP A 129 -12.41 12.48 5.24
CA ASP A 129 -12.26 13.75 5.95
C ASP A 129 -11.87 14.90 5.00
N TYR A 130 -12.29 14.81 3.73
CA TYR A 130 -11.99 15.80 2.70
C TYR A 130 -12.91 17.03 2.79
N ALA A 131 -14.10 16.90 3.37
CA ALA A 131 -15.02 18.01 3.59
C ALA A 131 -14.58 18.98 4.70
N ARG A 132 -13.61 18.63 5.55
CA ARG A 132 -13.21 19.44 6.70
C ARG A 132 -12.90 20.90 6.36
N PRO A 133 -13.24 21.87 7.23
CA PRO A 133 -12.99 23.30 6.96
C PRO A 133 -11.53 23.66 6.75
N ALA A 134 -10.61 22.94 7.41
CA ALA A 134 -9.17 23.19 7.33
C ALA A 134 -8.55 22.82 5.97
N LEU A 135 -9.25 22.04 5.13
CA LEU A 135 -8.76 21.65 3.81
C LEU A 135 -9.29 22.60 2.74
N ASP A 136 -8.38 23.37 2.14
CA ASP A 136 -8.68 24.31 1.05
C ASP A 136 -9.25 23.55 -0.17
N LYS A 137 -10.48 23.88 -0.55
CA LYS A 137 -11.22 23.22 -1.63
C LYS A 137 -10.66 23.55 -3.02
N THR A 138 -10.07 24.73 -3.19
CA THR A 138 -9.39 25.11 -4.43
C THR A 138 -8.15 24.25 -4.63
N ARG A 139 -7.33 24.11 -3.58
CA ARG A 139 -6.13 23.24 -3.60
C ARG A 139 -6.48 21.77 -3.77
N LEU A 140 -7.57 21.32 -3.15
CA LEU A 140 -8.08 19.96 -3.35
C LEU A 140 -8.48 19.72 -4.82
N GLY A 141 -9.18 20.67 -5.44
CA GLY A 141 -9.50 20.62 -6.87
C GLY A 141 -8.28 20.57 -7.77
N GLU A 142 -7.29 21.45 -7.52
CA GLU A 142 -6.02 21.46 -8.24
C GLU A 142 -5.25 20.13 -8.09
N LEU A 143 -5.33 19.50 -6.91
CA LEU A 143 -4.72 18.20 -6.65
C LEU A 143 -5.43 17.08 -7.41
N ILE A 144 -6.76 17.12 -7.51
CA ILE A 144 -7.53 16.17 -8.34
C ILE A 144 -7.15 16.34 -9.81
N ASP A 145 -7.02 17.57 -10.31
CA ASP A 145 -6.57 17.79 -11.69
C ASP A 145 -5.13 17.28 -11.92
N LEU A 146 -4.23 17.53 -10.96
CA LEU A 146 -2.84 17.05 -11.00
C LEU A 146 -2.78 15.52 -11.06
N VAL A 147 -3.52 14.83 -10.19
CA VAL A 147 -3.58 13.36 -10.16
C VAL A 147 -4.29 12.81 -11.40
N GLY A 148 -5.30 13.52 -11.92
CA GLY A 148 -6.00 13.18 -13.16
C GLY A 148 -5.11 13.22 -14.40
N GLY A 149 -4.11 14.13 -14.40
CA GLY A 149 -3.10 14.22 -15.45
C GLY A 149 -2.13 13.03 -15.49
N ILE A 150 -2.12 12.16 -14.48
CA ILE A 150 -1.34 10.93 -14.48
C ILE A 150 -2.02 9.96 -15.45
N THR A 151 -1.60 10.03 -16.71
CA THR A 151 -2.11 9.16 -17.74
C THR A 151 -1.55 7.76 -17.53
N VAL A 152 -2.42 6.89 -17.05
CA VAL A 152 -2.24 5.44 -17.01
C VAL A 152 -2.40 4.92 -18.45
N GLY A 153 -1.44 5.27 -19.31
CA GLY A 153 -1.53 5.10 -20.76
C GLY A 153 -0.91 3.81 -21.28
N ASN A 154 -1.78 2.87 -21.64
CA ASN A 154 -1.66 1.73 -22.58
C ASN A 154 -0.69 0.56 -22.31
N ARG A 155 -1.33 -0.62 -22.44
CA ARG A 155 -0.88 -2.02 -22.36
C ARG A 155 -0.70 -2.55 -20.95
N GLU A 156 -1.83 -3.06 -20.41
CA GLU A 156 -2.13 -4.21 -19.50
C GLU A 156 -1.19 -4.53 -18.31
N ALA A 157 0.03 -3.99 -18.26
CA ALA A 157 1.03 -4.20 -17.22
C ALA A 157 1.73 -2.89 -16.76
N ARG A 158 1.65 -1.78 -17.52
CA ARG A 158 2.33 -0.51 -17.16
C ARG A 158 1.56 0.38 -16.19
N ALA A 159 0.24 0.20 -16.12
CA ALA A 159 -0.67 1.02 -15.33
C ALA A 159 -0.46 0.89 -13.81
N HIS A 160 -0.59 -0.34 -13.32
CA HIS A 160 -0.40 -0.72 -11.93
C HIS A 160 0.99 -0.34 -11.42
N ASP A 161 2.03 -0.54 -12.24
CA ASP A 161 3.40 -0.22 -11.84
C ASP A 161 3.63 1.31 -11.73
N VAL A 162 3.06 2.14 -12.61
CA VAL A 162 3.25 3.61 -12.51
C VAL A 162 2.62 4.17 -11.26
N LEU A 163 1.32 3.92 -11.02
CA LEU A 163 0.65 4.44 -9.82
C LEU A 163 1.21 3.82 -8.55
N GLY A 164 1.55 2.53 -8.56
CA GLY A 164 2.22 1.86 -7.45
C GLY A 164 3.57 2.48 -7.09
N ARG A 165 4.40 2.80 -8.10
CA ARG A 165 5.69 3.48 -7.90
C ARG A 165 5.53 4.91 -7.37
N VAL A 166 4.57 5.68 -7.92
CA VAL A 166 4.26 7.02 -7.41
C VAL A 166 3.79 6.93 -5.95
N TYR A 167 2.92 5.97 -5.62
CA TYR A 167 2.45 5.77 -4.25
C TYR A 167 3.59 5.44 -3.28
N GLU A 168 4.50 4.53 -3.67
CA GLU A 168 5.68 4.16 -2.87
C GLU A 168 6.66 5.33 -2.70
N TYR A 169 6.86 6.12 -3.76
CA TYR A 169 7.67 7.33 -3.70
C TYR A 169 7.09 8.35 -2.70
N PHE A 170 5.78 8.62 -2.77
CA PHE A 170 5.11 9.53 -1.84
C PHE A 170 5.16 9.02 -0.40
N LEU A 171 4.97 7.72 -0.17
CA LEU A 171 5.14 7.11 1.16
C LEU A 171 6.55 7.37 1.72
N ALA A 172 7.59 7.17 0.89
CA ALA A 172 8.98 7.42 1.30
C ALA A 172 9.24 8.90 1.61
N GLN A 173 8.72 9.81 0.79
CA GLN A 173 8.86 11.26 1.01
C GLN A 173 8.15 11.72 2.29
N PHE A 174 6.92 11.26 2.54
CA PHE A 174 6.20 11.56 3.77
C PHE A 174 6.90 10.99 5.00
N ALA A 175 7.43 9.77 4.93
CA ALA A 175 8.22 9.19 6.02
C ALA A 175 9.48 10.03 6.31
N SER A 176 10.16 10.52 5.27
CA SER A 176 11.32 11.40 5.42
C SER A 176 10.92 12.76 6.02
N ALA A 177 9.80 13.34 5.60
CA ALA A 177 9.33 14.65 6.05
C ALA A 177 8.82 14.64 7.49
N GLU A 178 8.19 13.56 7.95
CA GLU A 178 7.72 13.42 9.33
C GLU A 178 8.86 13.28 10.35
N GLY A 179 10.12 13.09 9.91
CA GLY A 179 11.28 12.94 10.79
C GLY A 179 11.24 11.70 11.70
N LYS A 180 10.22 10.85 11.55
CA LYS A 180 10.05 9.62 12.33
C LYS A 180 10.94 8.54 11.74
N GLN A 181 12.16 8.41 12.28
CA GLN A 181 13.08 7.31 11.98
C GLN A 181 12.65 5.94 12.57
N SER A 182 11.40 5.80 13.05
CA SER A 182 10.92 4.52 13.58
C SER A 182 10.73 3.52 12.43
N GLY A 183 11.45 2.39 12.47
CA GLY A 183 11.40 1.32 11.47
C GLY A 183 9.99 0.79 11.15
N GLN A 184 9.03 1.06 12.03
CA GLN A 184 7.60 0.76 11.85
C GLN A 184 6.95 1.45 10.64
N PHE A 185 7.35 2.67 10.27
CA PHE A 185 6.59 3.43 9.27
C PHE A 185 7.01 3.11 7.83
N TYR A 186 8.32 3.05 7.61
CA TYR A 186 8.88 2.80 6.29
C TYR A 186 10.29 2.22 6.41
N THR A 187 10.51 1.08 5.75
CA THR A 187 11.83 0.49 5.61
C THR A 187 12.40 0.88 4.24
N PRO A 188 13.59 1.50 4.15
CA PRO A 188 14.18 1.88 2.88
C PRO A 188 14.27 0.71 1.88
N ARG A 189 13.89 0.96 0.63
CA ARG A 189 13.77 -0.06 -0.44
C ARG A 189 15.02 -0.94 -0.60
N HIS A 190 16.22 -0.41 -0.42
CA HIS A 190 17.46 -1.19 -0.55
C HIS A 190 17.64 -2.21 0.58
N ILE A 191 17.19 -1.90 1.81
CA ILE A 191 17.19 -2.84 2.94
C ILE A 191 16.18 -3.95 2.68
N VAL A 192 14.95 -3.58 2.32
CA VAL A 192 13.86 -4.52 1.98
C VAL A 192 14.31 -5.47 0.87
N LYS A 193 14.88 -4.94 -0.23
CA LYS A 193 15.35 -5.75 -1.36
C LYS A 193 16.45 -6.72 -0.96
N THR A 194 17.37 -6.28 -0.10
CA THR A 194 18.46 -7.14 0.39
C THR A 194 17.90 -8.28 1.23
N LEU A 195 17.00 -7.95 2.17
CA LEU A 195 16.39 -8.95 3.05
C LEU A 195 15.58 -9.99 2.27
N VAL A 196 14.72 -9.54 1.36
CA VAL A 196 13.93 -10.43 0.48
C VAL A 196 14.85 -11.33 -0.36
N ALA A 197 15.93 -10.78 -0.93
CA ALA A 197 16.86 -11.55 -1.74
C ALA A 197 17.64 -12.60 -0.93
N MET A 198 17.91 -12.35 0.35
CA MET A 198 18.57 -13.30 1.24
C MET A 198 17.65 -14.47 1.63
N LEU A 199 16.38 -14.18 1.91
CA LEU A 199 15.39 -15.21 2.27
C LEU A 199 14.86 -15.97 1.06
N ALA A 200 14.85 -15.33 -0.12
CA ALA A 200 14.40 -15.91 -1.38
C ALA A 200 13.02 -16.61 -1.29
N PRO A 201 11.94 -15.86 -0.97
CA PRO A 201 10.62 -16.42 -0.77
C PRO A 201 9.94 -16.78 -2.10
N TYR A 202 10.32 -17.91 -2.72
CA TYR A 202 9.78 -18.34 -4.01
C TYR A 202 8.31 -18.81 -3.93
N GLN A 203 7.92 -19.43 -2.82
CA GLN A 203 6.57 -19.96 -2.61
C GLN A 203 6.27 -20.13 -1.11
N GLY A 204 5.00 -20.13 -0.71
CA GLY A 204 4.57 -20.39 0.66
C GLY A 204 4.09 -19.14 1.40
N ARG A 205 4.01 -19.25 2.73
CA ARG A 205 3.40 -18.21 3.58
C ARG A 205 4.45 -17.20 4.02
N ILE A 206 4.23 -15.94 3.68
CA ILE A 206 5.04 -14.80 4.10
C ILE A 206 4.32 -14.09 5.23
N TYR A 207 5.02 -13.81 6.33
CA TYR A 207 4.48 -13.10 7.48
C TYR A 207 5.35 -11.91 7.89
N ASP A 208 4.73 -10.76 8.14
CA ASP A 208 5.36 -9.62 8.81
C ASP A 208 4.48 -9.18 10.00
N PRO A 209 4.90 -9.44 11.25
CA PRO A 209 4.10 -9.16 12.44
C PRO A 209 4.04 -7.66 12.80
N CYS A 210 4.74 -6.80 12.05
CA CYS A 210 4.79 -5.35 12.26
C CYS A 210 4.94 -4.65 10.90
N CYS A 211 3.99 -4.95 10.00
CA CYS A 211 4.20 -4.78 8.56
C CYS A 211 4.31 -3.34 8.06
N GLY A 212 4.05 -2.35 8.92
CA GLY A 212 4.08 -0.94 8.53
C GLY A 212 3.19 -0.71 7.33
N SER A 213 3.71 -0.03 6.30
CA SER A 213 3.01 0.22 5.03
C SER A 213 3.00 -0.97 4.05
N GLY A 214 3.44 -2.17 4.46
CA GLY A 214 3.40 -3.39 3.64
C GLY A 214 4.53 -3.50 2.60
N GLY A 215 5.61 -2.73 2.74
CA GLY A 215 6.72 -2.70 1.77
C GLY A 215 7.43 -4.06 1.59
N MET A 216 7.53 -4.87 2.65
CA MET A 216 8.12 -6.21 2.58
C MET A 216 7.36 -7.13 1.63
N PHE A 217 6.03 -7.09 1.66
CA PHE A 217 5.18 -7.91 0.80
C PHE A 217 5.29 -7.50 -0.66
N VAL A 218 5.27 -6.20 -0.93
CA VAL A 218 5.46 -5.64 -2.28
C VAL A 218 6.78 -6.11 -2.90
N GLN A 219 7.86 -6.07 -2.12
CA GLN A 219 9.16 -6.47 -2.63
C GLN A 219 9.31 -7.99 -2.77
N SER A 220 8.60 -8.77 -1.93
CA SER A 220 8.55 -10.24 -2.03
C SER A 220 7.83 -10.68 -3.30
N GLU A 221 6.70 -10.05 -3.63
CA GLU A 221 5.97 -10.32 -4.87
C GLU A 221 6.82 -9.97 -6.11
N LYS A 222 7.44 -8.78 -6.14
CA LYS A 222 8.40 -8.40 -7.18
C LYS A 222 9.58 -9.37 -7.31
N PHE A 223 10.02 -9.97 -6.20
CA PHE A 223 11.06 -10.99 -6.23
C PHE A 223 10.56 -12.25 -6.92
N VAL A 224 9.38 -12.75 -6.57
CA VAL A 224 8.78 -13.93 -7.20
C VAL A 224 8.59 -13.73 -8.70
N GLU A 225 7.99 -12.60 -9.12
CA GLU A 225 7.82 -12.26 -10.54
C GLU A 225 9.15 -12.20 -11.29
N ALA A 226 10.17 -11.54 -10.73
CA ALA A 226 11.48 -11.41 -11.36
C ALA A 226 12.23 -12.75 -11.51
N HIS A 227 11.83 -13.79 -10.78
CA HIS A 227 12.40 -15.13 -10.88
C HIS A 227 11.46 -16.13 -11.56
N GLY A 228 10.43 -15.65 -12.26
CA GLY A 228 9.53 -16.48 -13.08
C GLY A 228 8.46 -17.24 -12.30
N GLY A 229 8.25 -16.91 -11.03
CA GLY A 229 7.12 -17.41 -10.25
C GLY A 229 5.84 -16.61 -10.51
N ARG A 230 4.73 -17.07 -9.92
CA ARG A 230 3.42 -16.42 -9.97
C ARG A 230 3.07 -15.81 -8.62
N ARG A 231 2.25 -14.77 -8.61
CA ARG A 231 1.80 -14.09 -7.37
C ARG A 231 1.16 -15.06 -6.39
N ASP A 232 0.35 -15.99 -6.89
CA ASP A 232 -0.36 -17.00 -6.09
C ASP A 232 0.55 -18.07 -5.48
N ASP A 233 1.84 -18.09 -5.85
CA ASP A 233 2.80 -19.00 -5.23
C ASP A 233 3.10 -18.56 -3.78
N ILE A 234 2.84 -17.30 -3.41
CA ILE A 234 2.98 -16.78 -2.05
C ILE A 234 1.65 -16.35 -1.44
N SER A 235 1.50 -16.55 -0.12
CA SER A 235 0.36 -16.06 0.66
C SER A 235 0.83 -15.05 1.70
N VAL A 236 0.26 -13.85 1.66
CA VAL A 236 0.68 -12.72 2.50
C VAL A 236 -0.14 -12.64 3.79
N TYR A 237 0.55 -12.59 4.92
CA TYR A 237 -0.02 -12.37 6.25
C TYR A 237 0.72 -11.21 6.92
N GLY A 238 0.01 -10.36 7.64
CA GLY A 238 0.67 -9.31 8.39
C GLY A 238 -0.16 -8.75 9.52
N GLN A 239 0.48 -7.95 10.36
CA GLN A 239 -0.19 -7.22 11.43
C GLN A 239 0.46 -5.85 11.62
N GLU A 240 -0.36 -4.85 11.90
CA GLU A 240 0.08 -3.48 12.20
C GLU A 240 -0.80 -2.93 13.31
N SER A 241 -0.18 -2.30 14.30
CA SER A 241 -0.86 -1.77 15.48
C SER A 241 -1.39 -0.36 15.28
N ASN A 242 -0.74 0.42 14.42
CA ASN A 242 -1.16 1.78 14.12
C ASN A 242 -2.32 1.77 13.08
N PRO A 243 -3.52 2.27 13.42
CA PRO A 243 -4.69 2.23 12.53
C PRO A 243 -4.41 2.87 11.18
N THR A 244 -3.73 4.00 11.22
CA THR A 244 -3.42 4.79 10.04
C THR A 244 -2.46 4.04 9.11
N THR A 245 -1.42 3.44 9.67
CA THR A 245 -0.40 2.69 8.92
C THR A 245 -0.97 1.38 8.35
N TRP A 246 -1.84 0.71 9.11
CA TRP A 246 -2.57 -0.47 8.64
C TRP A 246 -3.44 -0.19 7.40
N ARG A 247 -4.14 0.97 7.38
CA ARG A 247 -4.89 1.41 6.20
C ARG A 247 -3.99 1.64 4.99
N LEU A 248 -2.82 2.27 5.20
CA LEU A 248 -1.83 2.47 4.15
C LEU A 248 -1.33 1.13 3.60
N ALA A 249 -1.07 0.14 4.46
CA ALA A 249 -0.68 -1.21 4.03
C ALA A 249 -1.75 -1.85 3.14
N LYS A 250 -3.02 -1.82 3.56
CA LYS A 250 -4.13 -2.35 2.77
C LYS A 250 -4.24 -1.69 1.40
N ILE A 251 -4.15 -0.36 1.35
CA ILE A 251 -4.16 0.42 0.11
C ILE A 251 -2.96 0.02 -0.77
N ASN A 252 -1.77 -0.08 -0.19
CA ASN A 252 -0.53 -0.36 -0.91
C ASN A 252 -0.54 -1.75 -1.58
N LEU A 253 -1.10 -2.75 -0.88
CA LEU A 253 -1.31 -4.10 -1.42
C LEU A 253 -2.37 -4.10 -2.51
N ALA A 254 -3.50 -3.42 -2.29
CA ALA A 254 -4.59 -3.33 -3.25
C ALA A 254 -4.18 -2.66 -4.58
N ILE A 255 -3.34 -1.63 -4.54
CA ILE A 255 -2.78 -0.97 -5.76
C ILE A 255 -1.95 -1.93 -6.62
N ARG A 256 -1.42 -2.98 -6.03
CA ARG A 256 -0.58 -3.99 -6.71
C ARG A 256 -1.31 -5.30 -6.98
N GLY A 257 -2.60 -5.37 -6.64
CA GLY A 257 -3.36 -6.62 -6.73
C GLY A 257 -2.79 -7.73 -5.86
N ILE A 258 -2.19 -7.38 -4.71
CA ILE A 258 -1.67 -8.36 -3.75
C ILE A 258 -2.78 -8.63 -2.73
N GLU A 259 -3.28 -9.86 -2.70
CA GLU A 259 -4.16 -10.30 -1.64
C GLU A 259 -3.36 -10.59 -0.36
N GLY A 260 -3.73 -9.94 0.73
CA GLY A 260 -3.05 -10.09 2.02
C GLY A 260 -4.00 -10.14 3.19
N ASN A 261 -3.78 -11.10 4.09
CA ASN A 261 -4.48 -11.17 5.36
C ASN A 261 -3.75 -10.33 6.42
N LEU A 262 -4.11 -9.04 6.50
CA LEU A 262 -3.59 -8.12 7.52
C LEU A 262 -4.42 -8.11 8.82
N GLY A 263 -5.24 -9.14 9.04
CA GLY A 263 -6.25 -9.17 10.10
C GLY A 263 -7.51 -8.37 9.77
N LYS A 264 -8.56 -8.53 10.59
CA LYS A 264 -9.84 -7.80 10.42
C LYS A 264 -9.75 -6.32 10.84
N GLN A 265 -8.75 -5.99 11.65
CA GLN A 265 -8.50 -4.66 12.21
C GLN A 265 -6.99 -4.51 12.50
N HIS A 266 -6.57 -3.29 12.79
CA HIS A 266 -5.26 -3.02 13.37
C HIS A 266 -5.25 -3.46 14.84
N ASP A 267 -4.16 -4.04 15.32
CA ASP A 267 -4.01 -4.43 16.72
C ASP A 267 -2.55 -4.69 17.10
N ASP A 268 -2.25 -4.72 18.40
CA ASP A 268 -0.92 -4.97 18.93
C ASP A 268 -0.54 -6.46 18.85
N SER A 269 0.55 -6.80 18.16
CA SER A 269 0.98 -8.18 17.91
C SER A 269 1.36 -8.95 19.18
N PHE A 270 1.71 -8.25 20.26
CA PHE A 270 1.97 -8.88 21.55
C PHE A 270 0.66 -9.10 22.32
N LYS A 271 -0.19 -8.09 22.47
CA LYS A 271 -1.41 -8.17 23.28
C LYS A 271 -2.53 -8.94 22.60
N ASN A 272 -2.69 -8.76 21.30
CA ASN A 272 -3.70 -9.43 20.49
C ASN A 272 -3.11 -9.84 19.14
N ASP A 273 -2.40 -10.95 19.16
CA ASP A 273 -1.96 -11.65 17.96
C ASP A 273 -3.17 -12.10 17.13
N LEU A 274 -3.31 -11.54 15.92
CA LEU A 274 -4.41 -11.82 15.01
C LEU A 274 -4.19 -13.13 14.21
N HIS A 275 -2.99 -13.69 14.27
CA HIS A 275 -2.55 -14.86 13.49
C HIS A 275 -2.01 -15.97 14.40
N LYS A 276 -2.62 -16.18 15.57
CA LYS A 276 -2.18 -17.12 16.64
C LYS A 276 -1.73 -18.50 16.19
N THR A 277 -2.38 -19.05 15.16
CA THR A 277 -2.11 -20.40 14.66
C THR A 277 -1.21 -20.42 13.43
N LEU A 278 -0.86 -19.27 12.88
CA LEU A 278 -0.01 -19.17 11.70
C LEU A 278 1.39 -19.71 12.00
N LYS A 279 1.86 -20.56 11.08
CA LYS A 279 3.27 -20.96 10.97
C LYS A 279 3.73 -20.57 9.57
N ALA A 280 4.48 -19.49 9.44
CA ALA A 280 4.93 -18.94 8.18
C ALA A 280 6.22 -19.63 7.71
N ASP A 281 6.36 -19.75 6.40
CA ASP A 281 7.55 -20.31 5.77
C ASP A 281 8.65 -19.24 5.69
N TYR A 282 8.26 -17.97 5.55
CA TYR A 282 9.13 -16.81 5.60
C TYR A 282 8.58 -15.75 6.54
N ILE A 283 9.43 -15.22 7.42
CA ILE A 283 9.10 -14.05 8.23
C ILE A 283 10.08 -12.94 7.89
N LEU A 284 9.56 -11.80 7.42
CA LEU A 284 10.33 -10.60 7.11
C LEU A 284 9.80 -9.49 7.99
N ALA A 285 10.65 -8.86 8.81
CA ALA A 285 10.17 -7.83 9.72
C ALA A 285 11.21 -6.73 9.98
N ASN A 286 10.73 -5.50 10.18
CA ASN A 286 11.53 -4.40 10.72
C ASN A 286 10.81 -3.77 11.93
N PRO A 287 10.83 -4.42 13.10
CA PRO A 287 10.08 -3.96 14.26
C PRO A 287 10.62 -2.64 14.81
N PRO A 288 9.81 -1.91 15.63
CA PRO A 288 10.30 -0.76 16.37
C PRO A 288 11.47 -1.13 17.29
N PHE A 289 12.59 -0.45 17.12
CA PHE A 289 13.76 -0.64 17.97
C PHE A 289 13.53 -0.09 19.38
N ASN A 290 13.94 -0.85 20.39
CA ASN A 290 14.00 -0.45 21.80
C ASN A 290 12.65 0.05 22.36
N MET A 291 11.55 -0.55 21.91
CA MET A 291 10.21 -0.24 22.42
C MET A 291 10.14 -0.58 23.91
N LYS A 292 9.92 0.45 24.75
CA LYS A 292 9.88 0.32 26.21
C LYS A 292 8.50 -0.10 26.72
N GLU A 293 7.45 0.55 26.23
CA GLU A 293 6.08 0.38 26.73
C GLU A 293 5.28 -0.65 25.91
N TRP A 294 5.88 -1.82 25.68
CA TRP A 294 5.28 -2.88 24.86
C TRP A 294 4.32 -3.80 25.64
N GLY A 295 4.17 -3.59 26.95
CA GLY A 295 3.22 -4.34 27.79
C GLY A 295 3.75 -5.66 28.35
N GLY A 296 5.07 -5.88 28.33
CA GLY A 296 5.70 -7.13 28.79
C GLY A 296 5.38 -7.53 30.24
N GLU A 297 4.98 -6.59 31.10
CA GLU A 297 4.56 -6.87 32.48
C GLU A 297 3.38 -7.84 32.58
N GLY A 298 2.42 -7.75 31.64
CA GLY A 298 1.26 -8.63 31.57
C GLY A 298 1.50 -9.94 30.81
N LEU A 299 2.71 -10.16 30.32
CA LEU A 299 3.03 -11.27 29.42
C LEU A 299 4.09 -12.23 30.01
N GLN A 300 4.30 -12.27 31.32
CA GLN A 300 5.41 -13.06 31.90
C GLN A 300 5.31 -14.57 31.59
N ASP A 301 4.11 -15.13 31.51
CA ASP A 301 3.85 -16.56 31.25
C ASP A 301 3.42 -16.85 29.79
N ASP A 302 3.72 -15.94 28.86
CA ASP A 302 3.32 -16.11 27.46
C ASP A 302 4.02 -17.31 26.80
N VAL A 303 3.26 -18.09 26.02
CA VAL A 303 3.72 -19.29 25.30
C VAL A 303 4.83 -19.01 24.28
N ARG A 304 5.03 -17.74 23.89
CA ARG A 304 6.07 -17.30 22.96
C ARG A 304 7.46 -17.29 23.61
N TRP A 305 7.57 -17.16 24.94
CA TRP A 305 8.84 -16.96 25.66
C TRP A 305 9.62 -18.25 25.96
N LYS A 306 9.84 -19.09 24.95
CA LYS A 306 10.55 -20.38 25.10
C LYS A 306 12.03 -20.23 25.46
N TYR A 307 12.64 -19.09 25.17
CA TYR A 307 14.06 -18.81 25.36
C TYR A 307 14.33 -17.84 26.52
N GLY A 308 13.35 -17.71 27.42
CA GLY A 308 13.39 -16.79 28.55
C GLY A 308 12.50 -15.57 28.35
N ILE A 309 12.11 -14.95 29.46
CA ILE A 309 11.20 -13.81 29.47
C ILE A 309 11.92 -12.56 28.93
N PRO A 310 11.40 -11.88 27.88
CA PRO A 310 12.02 -10.67 27.36
C PRO A 310 12.05 -9.51 28.38
N PRO A 311 13.03 -8.59 28.29
CA PRO A 311 13.08 -7.41 29.16
C PRO A 311 11.83 -6.53 29.04
N LYS A 312 11.27 -6.14 30.19
CA LYS A 312 10.07 -5.28 30.26
C LYS A 312 10.25 -3.94 29.56
N ASN A 313 11.47 -3.42 29.55
CA ASN A 313 11.82 -2.11 28.97
C ASN A 313 12.43 -2.20 27.56
N ASN A 314 12.44 -3.37 26.91
CA ASN A 314 12.94 -3.51 25.55
C ASN A 314 12.29 -4.70 24.81
N ALA A 315 11.46 -4.41 23.81
CA ALA A 315 10.75 -5.41 23.03
C ALA A 315 11.59 -6.15 21.97
N ASN A 316 12.88 -5.83 21.76
CA ASN A 316 13.65 -6.40 20.65
C ASN A 316 13.66 -7.95 20.68
N PHE A 317 13.94 -8.55 21.85
CA PHE A 317 13.89 -10.01 22.00
C PHE A 317 12.47 -10.57 22.09
N ALA A 318 11.48 -9.74 22.43
CA ALA A 318 10.07 -10.14 22.36
C ALA A 318 9.66 -10.32 20.89
N TRP A 319 10.05 -9.42 19.99
CA TRP A 319 9.82 -9.56 18.55
C TRP A 319 10.50 -10.80 17.98
N ILE A 320 11.76 -11.05 18.33
CA ILE A 320 12.48 -12.25 17.87
C ILE A 320 11.74 -13.53 18.30
N GLN A 321 11.34 -13.62 19.57
CA GLN A 321 10.62 -14.80 20.05
C GLN A 321 9.20 -14.90 19.47
N HIS A 322 8.53 -13.78 19.20
CA HIS A 322 7.26 -13.76 18.47
C HIS A 322 7.43 -14.33 17.06
N MET A 323 8.44 -13.88 16.31
CA MET A 323 8.74 -14.42 14.99
C MET A 323 9.07 -15.92 15.04
N ILE A 324 9.93 -16.36 15.97
CA ILE A 324 10.24 -17.80 16.15
C ILE A 324 8.97 -18.59 16.48
N HIS A 325 8.08 -18.05 17.31
CA HIS A 325 6.81 -18.72 17.62
C HIS A 325 5.99 -18.95 16.35
N HIS A 326 5.92 -17.99 15.44
CA HIS A 326 5.19 -18.11 14.17
C HIS A 326 5.99 -18.74 13.03
N LEU A 327 7.22 -19.20 13.26
CA LEU A 327 8.02 -19.81 12.20
C LEU A 327 7.64 -21.29 12.01
N ALA A 328 7.45 -21.71 10.76
CA ALA A 328 7.34 -23.13 10.43
C ALA A 328 8.64 -23.88 10.77
N PRO A 329 8.61 -25.21 11.01
CA PRO A 329 9.82 -25.96 11.33
C PRO A 329 10.94 -25.86 10.29
N THR A 330 10.59 -25.66 9.01
CA THR A 330 11.51 -25.46 7.89
C THR A 330 11.57 -24.01 7.42
N GLY A 331 10.94 -23.09 8.17
CA GLY A 331 10.85 -21.68 7.80
C GLY A 331 12.14 -20.92 8.07
N GLN A 332 12.25 -19.75 7.45
CA GLN A 332 13.35 -18.81 7.66
C GLN A 332 12.80 -17.44 8.07
N ALA A 333 13.52 -16.75 8.95
CA ALA A 333 13.18 -15.41 9.41
C ALA A 333 14.37 -14.48 9.21
N GLY A 334 14.11 -13.22 8.86
CA GLY A 334 15.15 -12.20 8.72
C GLY A 334 14.66 -10.78 8.90
#